data_AF-A0A1E5RZM5-F1
#
_entry.id   AF-A0A1E5RZM5-F1
#
_cell.length_a   1.000
_cell.length_b   1.000
_cell.length_c   1.000
_cell.angle_alpha   90.00
_cell.angle_beta   90.00
_cell.angle_gamma   90.00
#
_symmetry.space_group_name_H-M   'P 1'
#
loop_
_entity.id
_entity.type
_entity.pdbx_description
1 polymer ?
#
loop_
_entity_poly.entity_id
_entity_poly.type
_entity_poly.pdbx_seq_one_letter_code
_entity_poly.pdbx_strand_id
1 'polypeptide(L)'
;MTSLEAAVSTQDINQITSVVSNLDKVLIHEQLAIEHENTNPQTSFGKFMKAMEVPHEGKPLSILRNPDLEPVSAENQTYGITAISAYWSIPNCSIMTYSTGGALIGLGLNAKSSIVAIVIANLAISFYIVLSGFMGFKYHIGFGLTQRMVFGIKGSYFGVLVRMGLSLVMFGYLSWSGGLCVNMMLDALSHHYLHLPNYFPDSVQFNTKDFVGFLIFQIICYPMAFIHPRKVGSLSLWSCVFTFFGVMGIFIYITHKAGPGPLWYSHDTTTSKSQTGWMWLYAMTIWYSGVGAPVTNQNDYTRFVPGRKQFWSNIVISISLTITATLVCTWGMIVGSGCIELYGEAYYLPYEITEQWLTDNYSGKARAASFFLGLAFTFCQLMLNMTQNAYAIGMDLTTYAPKFIDIKRGTIVCLLLSWVTCPWTFFGSSSKFLDVMGAFGVFTLPISALGWIEYWFVRKCKLSLIDFFTMSSKGSYWYWHGFNVRALVCCLIGMVLGFPGLYYSCNPDVEPNAGMMNYFYGYMYFIPVVTASVYVISHLLFPLKHEKLAKNDPVDYFNCFTPEECAQLGMLKYDGNLDVYQFIDAQNIDGVDTDSLTQEKVVKEEKS
;
A
#
# COMPACT_ATOMS: atom_id res chain seq x y z
N MET A 1 42.92 15.29 4.28
CA MET A 1 43.09 15.13 2.82
C MET A 1 43.65 13.74 2.54
N THR A 2 42.77 12.75 2.66
CA THR A 2 43.06 11.34 2.40
C THR A 2 42.75 11.05 0.93
N SER A 3 43.43 10.05 0.37
CA SER A 3 43.41 9.61 -1.04
C SER A 3 42.02 9.34 -1.68
N LEU A 4 40.92 9.41 -0.92
CA LEU A 4 39.56 9.39 -1.43
C LEU A 4 39.11 10.72 -2.07
N GLU A 5 39.51 11.87 -1.52
CA GLU A 5 39.10 13.19 -2.06
C GLU A 5 39.71 13.44 -3.45
N ALA A 6 40.93 12.93 -3.70
CA ALA A 6 41.60 13.01 -5.00
C ALA A 6 41.03 12.03 -6.05
N ALA A 7 40.44 10.90 -5.62
CA ALA A 7 39.77 9.96 -6.52
C ALA A 7 38.37 10.46 -6.95
N VAL A 8 37.75 11.32 -6.15
CA VAL A 8 36.45 11.94 -6.47
C VAL A 8 36.62 13.19 -7.35
N SER A 9 37.73 13.93 -7.20
CA SER A 9 38.00 15.13 -8.01
C SER A 9 38.41 14.85 -9.47
N THR A 10 38.58 13.58 -9.84
CA THR A 10 38.99 13.15 -11.19
C THR A 10 37.86 12.59 -12.05
N GLN A 11 36.62 12.53 -11.53
CA GLN A 11 35.45 12.36 -12.40
C GLN A 11 35.14 13.68 -13.10
N ASP A 12 35.71 13.80 -14.29
CA ASP A 12 35.51 14.88 -15.25
C ASP A 12 34.01 15.23 -15.36
N ILE A 13 33.62 16.38 -14.79
CA ILE A 13 32.24 16.91 -14.80
C ILE A 13 31.73 17.07 -16.26
N ASN A 14 32.63 17.10 -17.23
CA ASN A 14 32.35 17.11 -18.66
C ASN A 14 31.71 15.81 -19.21
N GLN A 15 31.65 14.72 -18.42
CA GLN A 15 30.91 13.51 -18.80
C GLN A 15 29.42 13.54 -18.41
N ILE A 16 28.93 14.64 -17.83
CA ILE A 16 27.50 14.83 -17.51
C ILE A 16 26.77 15.28 -18.78
N THR A 17 26.48 14.36 -19.69
CA THR A 17 25.61 14.64 -20.85
C THR A 17 24.19 14.94 -20.36
N SER A 18 23.72 16.17 -20.63
CA SER A 18 22.35 16.65 -20.40
C SER A 18 21.29 15.65 -20.88
N VAL A 19 20.33 15.36 -19.99
CA VAL A 19 19.37 14.24 -20.05
C VAL A 19 18.07 14.61 -20.79
N VAL A 20 17.94 15.85 -21.23
CA VAL A 20 16.66 16.43 -21.68
C VAL A 20 16.53 16.29 -23.20
N SER A 21 15.46 15.67 -23.70
CA SER A 21 15.22 15.58 -25.15
C SER A 21 14.89 16.96 -25.73
N ASN A 22 15.08 17.18 -27.04
CA ASN A 22 14.69 18.46 -27.66
C ASN A 22 13.19 18.75 -27.52
N LEU A 23 12.35 17.72 -27.43
CA LEU A 23 10.93 17.87 -27.17
C LEU A 23 10.66 18.29 -25.72
N ASP A 24 11.40 17.75 -24.74
CA ASP A 24 11.30 18.22 -23.37
C ASP A 24 11.86 19.62 -23.22
N LYS A 25 12.88 20.01 -23.99
CA LYS A 25 13.34 21.41 -24.02
C LYS A 25 12.26 22.32 -24.53
N VAL A 26 11.54 21.92 -25.58
CA VAL A 26 10.37 22.66 -26.07
C VAL A 26 9.28 22.68 -25.01
N LEU A 27 8.92 21.55 -24.41
CA LEU A 27 7.86 21.47 -23.40
C LEU A 27 8.24 22.18 -22.10
N ILE A 28 9.50 22.17 -21.69
CA ILE A 28 10.03 22.86 -20.51
C ILE A 28 10.18 24.34 -20.82
N HIS A 29 10.65 24.75 -22.00
CA HIS A 29 10.63 26.16 -22.39
C HIS A 29 9.21 26.67 -22.58
N GLU A 30 8.28 25.84 -23.06
CA GLU A 30 6.86 26.16 -23.17
C GLU A 30 6.24 26.18 -21.77
N GLN A 31 6.62 25.29 -20.86
CA GLN A 31 6.17 25.28 -19.45
C GLN A 31 6.77 26.44 -18.65
N LEU A 32 8.05 26.75 -18.83
CA LEU A 32 8.77 27.89 -18.23
C LEU A 32 8.31 29.20 -18.85
N ALA A 33 8.00 29.24 -20.15
CA ALA A 33 7.35 30.38 -20.80
C ALA A 33 5.91 30.51 -20.30
N ILE A 34 5.18 29.41 -20.11
CA ILE A 34 3.87 29.40 -19.46
C ILE A 34 4.01 29.83 -17.99
N GLU A 35 5.06 29.47 -17.25
CA GLU A 35 5.28 29.87 -15.85
C GLU A 35 5.73 31.34 -15.73
N HIS A 36 6.59 31.81 -16.64
CA HIS A 36 7.02 33.21 -16.77
C HIS A 36 5.88 34.10 -17.31
N GLU A 37 5.09 33.66 -18.30
CA GLU A 37 3.85 34.31 -18.73
C GLU A 37 2.76 34.22 -17.65
N ASN A 38 2.72 33.14 -16.85
CA ASN A 38 1.84 33.01 -15.68
C ASN A 38 2.36 33.76 -14.45
N THR A 39 3.29 34.71 -14.60
CA THR A 39 3.37 35.79 -13.61
C THR A 39 2.06 36.57 -13.52
N ASN A 40 1.20 36.51 -14.54
CA ASN A 40 -0.25 36.77 -14.42
C ASN A 40 -1.06 36.03 -15.50
N PRO A 41 -1.81 34.96 -15.16
CA PRO A 41 -2.71 34.35 -16.14
C PRO A 41 -3.70 35.41 -16.64
N GLN A 42 -3.64 35.72 -17.94
CA GLN A 42 -4.49 36.76 -18.55
C GLN A 42 -5.97 36.35 -18.55
N THR A 43 -6.25 35.04 -18.58
CA THR A 43 -7.61 34.49 -18.62
C THR A 43 -8.12 34.07 -17.25
N SER A 44 -9.42 34.23 -17.00
CA SER A 44 -10.06 33.78 -15.75
C SER A 44 -9.87 32.28 -15.51
N PHE A 45 -9.84 31.48 -16.58
CA PHE A 45 -9.57 30.04 -16.50
C PHE A 45 -8.12 29.75 -16.08
N GLY A 46 -7.13 30.48 -16.61
CA GLY A 46 -5.74 30.34 -16.17
C GLY A 46 -5.54 30.70 -14.70
N LYS A 47 -6.23 31.76 -14.22
CA LYS A 47 -6.22 32.13 -12.79
C LYS A 47 -6.84 31.05 -11.91
N PHE A 48 -7.95 30.46 -12.36
CA PHE A 48 -8.58 29.33 -11.67
C PHE A 48 -7.66 28.11 -11.63
N MET A 49 -7.06 27.71 -12.76
CA MET A 49 -6.16 26.56 -12.83
C MET A 49 -4.93 26.75 -11.93
N LYS A 50 -4.35 27.96 -11.89
CA LYS A 50 -3.23 28.29 -10.99
C LYS A 50 -3.65 28.26 -9.52
N ALA A 51 -4.84 28.76 -9.19
CA ALA A 51 -5.38 28.68 -7.82
C ALA A 51 -5.63 27.23 -7.36
N MET A 52 -5.87 26.32 -8.31
CA MET A 52 -6.06 24.89 -8.05
C MET A 52 -4.74 24.11 -7.93
N GLU A 53 -3.58 24.71 -8.20
CA GLU A 53 -2.27 24.05 -8.04
C GLU A 53 -2.02 23.67 -6.57
N VAL A 54 -1.21 22.63 -6.36
CA VAL A 54 -0.82 22.20 -5.01
C VAL A 54 0.18 23.17 -4.39
N PRO A 55 0.19 23.37 -3.07
CA PRO A 55 1.24 24.18 -2.43
C PRO A 55 2.62 23.59 -2.70
N HIS A 56 3.57 24.42 -3.16
CA HIS A 56 4.86 23.92 -3.67
C HIS A 56 6.09 24.70 -3.17
N GLU A 57 5.94 25.68 -2.27
CA GLU A 57 7.05 26.40 -1.59
C GLU A 57 8.18 26.88 -2.53
N GLY A 58 7.83 27.25 -3.77
CA GLY A 58 8.81 27.69 -4.78
C GLY A 58 9.52 26.57 -5.57
N LYS A 59 9.24 25.29 -5.29
CA LYS A 59 9.66 24.17 -6.13
C LYS A 59 8.84 24.13 -7.44
N PRO A 60 9.43 23.75 -8.58
CA PRO A 60 8.70 23.67 -9.84
C PRO A 60 7.69 22.52 -9.85
N LEU A 61 6.49 22.79 -10.36
CA LEU A 61 5.44 21.79 -10.56
C LEU A 61 5.41 21.35 -12.02
N SER A 62 5.23 20.05 -12.26
CA SER A 62 5.09 19.54 -13.61
C SER A 62 4.07 18.40 -13.67
N ILE A 63 3.76 17.96 -14.89
CA ILE A 63 2.93 16.77 -15.12
C ILE A 63 3.52 15.49 -14.51
N LEU A 64 4.80 15.50 -14.09
CA LEU A 64 5.48 14.39 -13.44
C LEU A 64 5.91 14.68 -12.00
N ARG A 65 5.82 15.92 -11.52
CA ARG A 65 6.48 16.37 -10.29
C ARG A 65 5.50 17.03 -9.33
N ASN A 66 5.58 16.61 -8.08
CA ASN A 66 4.82 17.12 -6.94
C ASN A 66 5.70 16.93 -5.67
N PRO A 67 5.70 17.87 -4.71
CA PRO A 67 6.44 17.73 -3.45
C PRO A 67 6.19 16.40 -2.68
N ASP A 68 4.98 15.86 -2.73
CA ASP A 68 4.61 14.57 -2.09
C ASP A 68 5.08 13.33 -2.87
N LEU A 69 5.46 13.52 -4.14
CA LEU A 69 5.94 12.47 -5.03
C LEU A 69 7.48 12.37 -5.06
N GLU A 70 8.19 13.44 -4.71
CA GLU A 70 9.66 13.47 -4.62
C GLU A 70 10.20 12.46 -3.59
N PRO A 71 11.47 12.03 -3.74
CA PRO A 71 12.17 11.30 -2.68
C PRO A 71 12.11 12.03 -1.33
N VAL A 72 11.86 11.30 -0.26
CA VAL A 72 11.67 11.89 1.08
C VAL A 72 13.02 12.29 1.67
N SER A 73 13.16 13.58 2.02
CA SER A 73 14.37 14.08 2.67
C SER A 73 14.60 13.48 4.05
N ALA A 74 15.86 13.40 4.49
CA ALA A 74 16.27 12.85 5.78
C ALA A 74 15.48 13.44 6.98
N GLU A 75 15.18 14.74 6.96
CA GLU A 75 14.41 15.41 8.02
C GLU A 75 12.95 14.94 8.09
N ASN A 76 12.41 14.47 6.97
CA ASN A 76 11.03 14.02 6.83
C ASN A 76 10.87 12.50 7.03
N GLN A 77 11.96 11.78 7.31
CA GLN A 77 11.97 10.34 7.61
C GLN A 77 11.62 10.09 9.09
N THR A 78 10.35 10.28 9.41
CA THR A 78 9.81 10.30 10.78
C THR A 78 9.54 8.91 11.38
N TYR A 79 9.54 7.84 10.57
CA TYR A 79 9.18 6.50 11.05
C TYR A 79 10.37 5.82 11.74
N GLY A 80 10.24 5.59 13.05
CA GLY A 80 11.08 4.65 13.78
C GLY A 80 10.67 3.19 13.55
N ILE A 81 11.44 2.27 14.14
CA ILE A 81 11.16 0.81 14.07
C ILE A 81 9.77 0.51 14.66
N THR A 82 9.38 1.16 15.75
CA THR A 82 8.07 0.97 16.39
C THR A 82 6.92 1.44 15.50
N ALA A 83 7.07 2.58 14.83
CA ALA A 83 6.04 3.13 13.93
C ALA A 83 5.83 2.25 12.69
N ILE A 84 6.90 1.79 12.05
CA ILE A 84 6.78 0.90 10.89
C ILE A 84 6.31 -0.51 11.26
N SER A 85 6.65 -0.98 12.46
CA SER A 85 6.12 -2.25 12.97
C SER A 85 4.63 -2.13 13.30
N ALA A 86 4.20 -1.00 13.88
CA ALA A 86 2.79 -0.72 14.11
C ALA A 86 1.99 -0.75 12.80
N TYR A 87 2.50 -0.16 11.72
CA TYR A 87 1.84 -0.19 10.40
C TYR A 87 1.47 -1.62 9.96
N TRP A 88 2.36 -2.59 10.16
CA TRP A 88 2.09 -4.00 9.84
C TRP A 88 1.35 -4.76 10.94
N SER A 89 1.39 -4.31 12.19
CA SER A 89 0.61 -4.92 13.28
C SER A 89 -0.86 -4.49 13.26
N ILE A 90 -1.21 -3.30 12.76
CA ILE A 90 -2.60 -2.81 12.70
C ILE A 90 -3.52 -3.81 11.97
N PRO A 91 -3.24 -4.26 10.73
CA PRO A 91 -4.12 -5.21 10.04
C PRO A 91 -4.31 -6.50 10.85
N ASN A 92 -3.29 -6.92 11.60
CA ASN A 92 -3.35 -8.15 12.40
C ASN A 92 -4.15 -8.01 13.70
N CYS A 93 -4.26 -6.80 14.25
CA CYS A 93 -5.12 -6.53 15.41
C CYS A 93 -6.56 -6.18 15.01
N SER A 94 -6.90 -6.20 13.73
CA SER A 94 -8.21 -5.76 13.21
C SER A 94 -9.30 -6.83 13.30
N ILE A 95 -10.55 -6.39 13.09
CA ILE A 95 -11.71 -7.31 12.99
C ILE A 95 -11.55 -8.31 11.85
N MET A 96 -10.93 -7.88 10.74
CA MET A 96 -10.72 -8.73 9.58
C MET A 96 -9.87 -9.95 9.95
N THR A 97 -8.73 -9.74 10.61
CA THR A 97 -7.86 -10.84 11.06
C THR A 97 -8.54 -11.69 12.12
N TYR A 98 -9.25 -11.06 13.06
CA TYR A 98 -9.99 -11.77 14.10
C TYR A 98 -11.04 -12.73 13.53
N SER A 99 -11.83 -12.29 12.55
CA SER A 99 -12.91 -13.07 11.94
C SER A 99 -12.45 -14.09 10.89
N THR A 100 -11.29 -13.88 10.27
CA THR A 100 -10.75 -14.79 9.24
C THR A 100 -10.57 -16.21 9.77
N GLY A 101 -10.31 -16.39 11.08
CA GLY A 101 -10.24 -17.70 11.70
C GLY A 101 -11.51 -18.55 11.50
N GLY A 102 -12.70 -17.95 11.58
CA GLY A 102 -13.96 -18.64 11.32
C GLY A 102 -14.14 -19.06 9.87
N ALA A 103 -13.77 -18.17 8.95
CA ALA A 103 -13.84 -18.44 7.52
C ALA A 103 -12.97 -19.64 7.09
N LEU A 104 -11.79 -19.81 7.71
CA LEU A 104 -10.88 -20.93 7.41
C LEU A 104 -11.43 -22.29 7.87
N ILE A 105 -12.20 -22.33 8.96
CA ILE A 105 -12.88 -23.56 9.40
C ILE A 105 -13.92 -23.99 8.35
N GLY A 106 -14.56 -23.02 7.68
CA GLY A 106 -15.49 -23.26 6.58
C GLY A 106 -14.87 -23.97 5.36
N LEU A 107 -13.53 -23.98 5.22
CA LEU A 107 -12.83 -24.74 4.16
C LEU A 107 -12.71 -26.24 4.47
N GLY A 108 -13.23 -26.69 5.61
CA GLY A 108 -13.08 -28.07 6.09
C GLY A 108 -11.73 -28.36 6.75
N LEU A 109 -10.97 -27.32 7.08
CA LEU A 109 -9.76 -27.41 7.88
C LEU A 109 -10.09 -27.27 9.37
N ASN A 110 -9.45 -28.09 10.20
CA ASN A 110 -9.52 -27.94 11.65
C ASN A 110 -8.69 -26.74 12.12
N ALA A 111 -8.91 -26.34 13.37
CA ALA A 111 -8.29 -25.16 13.94
C ALA A 111 -6.75 -25.20 13.92
N LYS A 112 -6.15 -26.33 14.30
CA LYS A 112 -4.70 -26.50 14.37
C LYS A 112 -4.06 -26.49 12.99
N SER A 113 -4.70 -27.14 12.03
CA SER A 113 -4.33 -27.20 10.61
C SER A 113 -4.29 -25.79 10.01
N SER A 114 -5.35 -25.01 10.27
CA SER A 114 -5.47 -23.62 9.80
C SER A 114 -4.40 -22.70 10.38
N ILE A 115 -4.09 -22.83 11.68
CA ILE A 115 -3.04 -22.02 12.34
C ILE A 115 -1.68 -22.23 11.66
N VAL A 116 -1.33 -23.48 11.34
CA VAL A 116 -0.06 -23.77 10.66
C VAL A 116 -0.04 -23.17 9.25
N ALA A 117 -1.15 -23.26 8.51
CA ALA A 117 -1.26 -22.63 7.20
C ALA A 117 -1.04 -21.11 7.27
N ILE A 118 -1.62 -20.43 8.26
CA ILE A 118 -1.47 -18.99 8.47
C ILE A 118 -0.01 -18.62 8.82
N VAL A 119 0.66 -19.39 9.66
CA VAL A 119 2.08 -19.15 9.99
C VAL A 119 2.93 -19.21 8.72
N ILE A 120 2.72 -20.22 7.88
CA ILE A 120 3.45 -20.37 6.61
C ILE A 120 3.12 -19.20 5.66
N ALA A 121 1.85 -18.79 5.57
CA ALA A 121 1.43 -17.64 4.78
C ALA A 121 2.15 -16.35 5.23
N ASN A 122 2.21 -16.10 6.54
CA ASN A 122 2.87 -14.91 7.11
C ASN A 122 4.39 -14.89 6.84
N LEU A 123 5.05 -16.04 6.83
CA LEU A 123 6.47 -16.11 6.44
C LEU A 123 6.67 -15.74 4.96
N ALA A 124 5.79 -16.23 4.08
CA ALA A 124 5.82 -15.88 2.66
C ALA A 124 5.47 -14.39 2.42
N ILE A 125 4.45 -13.87 3.10
CA ILE A 125 4.10 -12.44 3.07
C ILE A 125 5.27 -11.58 3.57
N SER A 126 5.93 -11.97 4.66
CA SER A 126 7.11 -11.26 5.17
C SER A 126 8.18 -11.13 4.10
N PHE A 127 8.45 -12.20 3.35
CA PHE A 127 9.38 -12.17 2.23
C PHE A 127 8.94 -11.17 1.14
N TYR A 128 7.66 -11.16 0.76
CA TYR A 128 7.13 -10.22 -0.22
C TYR A 128 7.20 -8.76 0.24
N ILE A 129 6.93 -8.49 1.51
CA ILE A 129 7.05 -7.15 2.11
C ILE A 129 8.48 -6.64 2.02
N VAL A 130 9.48 -7.49 2.32
CA VAL A 130 10.89 -7.12 2.22
C VAL A 130 11.26 -6.78 0.77
N LEU A 131 10.81 -7.57 -0.20
CA LEU A 131 11.07 -7.32 -1.62
C LEU A 131 10.46 -5.99 -2.10
N SER A 132 9.20 -5.71 -1.74
CA SER A 132 8.51 -4.48 -2.11
C SER A 132 9.07 -3.24 -1.40
N GLY A 133 9.44 -3.37 -0.13
CA GLY A 133 9.85 -2.25 0.71
C GLY A 133 11.28 -1.76 0.50
N PHE A 134 12.15 -2.59 -0.09
CA PHE A 134 13.58 -2.29 -0.24
C PHE A 134 13.84 -0.97 -0.98
N MET A 135 13.08 -0.68 -2.04
CA MET A 135 13.20 0.56 -2.81
C MET A 135 12.90 1.80 -1.95
N GLY A 136 11.88 1.75 -1.11
CA GLY A 136 11.55 2.87 -0.23
C GLY A 136 12.61 3.11 0.85
N PHE A 137 13.24 2.06 1.40
CA PHE A 137 14.33 2.22 2.37
C PHE A 137 15.61 2.80 1.77
N LYS A 138 15.96 2.38 0.55
CA LYS A 138 17.24 2.73 -0.08
C LYS A 138 17.19 4.04 -0.87
N TYR A 139 16.07 4.32 -1.52
CA TYR A 139 15.93 5.46 -2.43
C TYR A 139 14.88 6.48 -1.98
N HIS A 140 14.19 6.23 -0.86
CA HIS A 140 13.19 7.13 -0.29
C HIS A 140 12.02 7.43 -1.25
N ILE A 141 11.72 6.51 -2.18
CA ILE A 141 10.66 6.63 -3.19
C ILE A 141 9.40 5.81 -2.85
N GLY A 142 8.24 6.32 -3.26
CA GLY A 142 6.94 5.65 -3.09
C GLY A 142 6.51 4.80 -4.29
N PHE A 143 5.34 4.17 -4.16
CA PHE A 143 4.78 3.22 -5.12
C PHE A 143 4.62 3.80 -6.52
N GLY A 144 4.15 5.05 -6.63
CA GLY A 144 3.94 5.72 -7.91
C GLY A 144 5.20 5.79 -8.78
N LEU A 145 6.36 6.07 -8.18
CA LEU A 145 7.64 6.08 -8.91
C LEU A 145 8.10 4.68 -9.29
N THR A 146 7.85 3.68 -8.44
CA THR A 146 8.07 2.28 -8.81
C THR A 146 7.19 1.86 -10.00
N GLN A 147 5.98 2.40 -10.15
CA GLN A 147 5.16 2.12 -11.33
C GLN A 147 5.73 2.74 -12.60
N ARG A 148 6.38 3.91 -12.52
CA ARG A 148 7.14 4.50 -13.64
C ARG A 148 8.33 3.62 -14.03
N MET A 149 9.00 3.03 -13.04
CA MET A 149 10.07 2.05 -13.28
C MET A 149 9.54 0.81 -14.02
N VAL A 150 8.41 0.24 -13.60
CA VAL A 150 7.93 -1.03 -14.16
C VAL A 150 7.25 -0.85 -15.52
N PHE A 151 6.27 0.04 -15.60
CA PHE A 151 5.40 0.18 -16.78
C PHE A 151 5.79 1.33 -17.71
N GLY A 152 6.79 2.13 -17.34
CA GLY A 152 7.19 3.35 -18.04
C GLY A 152 6.42 4.59 -17.59
N ILE A 153 6.90 5.77 -17.99
CA ILE A 153 6.36 7.06 -17.51
C ILE A 153 4.85 7.22 -17.78
N LYS A 154 4.36 6.81 -18.96
CA LYS A 154 2.93 6.86 -19.29
C LYS A 154 2.22 5.57 -18.88
N GLY A 155 2.90 4.44 -18.97
CA GLY A 155 2.33 3.15 -18.59
C GLY A 155 2.08 3.02 -17.08
N SER A 156 2.75 3.80 -16.23
CA SER A 156 2.58 3.76 -14.78
C SER A 156 1.15 3.96 -14.31
N TYR A 157 0.34 4.71 -15.07
CA TYR A 157 -1.07 4.91 -14.77
C TYR A 157 -1.85 3.59 -14.67
N PHE A 158 -1.47 2.56 -15.43
CA PHE A 158 -2.10 1.24 -15.33
C PHE A 158 -1.96 0.64 -13.92
N GLY A 159 -0.74 0.53 -13.42
CA GLY A 159 -0.47 -0.05 -12.10
C GLY A 159 -1.09 0.77 -10.96
N VAL A 160 -1.02 2.11 -11.08
CA VAL A 160 -1.62 3.04 -10.11
C VAL A 160 -3.15 2.91 -10.08
N LEU A 161 -3.82 2.86 -11.25
CA LEU A 161 -5.28 2.74 -11.30
C LEU A 161 -5.78 1.41 -10.75
N VAL A 162 -5.13 0.29 -11.09
CA VAL A 162 -5.47 -1.03 -10.57
C VAL A 162 -5.39 -1.03 -9.05
N ARG A 163 -4.29 -0.52 -8.48
CA ARG A 163 -4.12 -0.45 -7.03
C ARG A 163 -5.15 0.47 -6.37
N MET A 164 -5.37 1.66 -6.93
CA MET A 164 -6.29 2.65 -6.39
C MET A 164 -7.73 2.12 -6.33
N GLY A 165 -8.18 1.39 -7.36
CA GLY A 165 -9.50 0.75 -7.37
C GLY A 165 -9.66 -0.28 -6.24
N LEU A 166 -8.64 -1.11 -6.01
CA LEU A 166 -8.66 -2.11 -4.94
C LEU A 166 -8.66 -1.46 -3.54
N SER A 167 -7.81 -0.46 -3.33
CA SER A 167 -7.79 0.31 -2.09
C SER A 167 -9.13 1.03 -1.85
N LEU A 168 -9.83 1.47 -2.90
CA LEU A 168 -11.12 2.15 -2.75
C LEU A 168 -12.22 1.19 -2.25
N VAL A 169 -12.26 -0.02 -2.81
CA VAL A 169 -13.20 -1.06 -2.35
C VAL A 169 -12.87 -1.50 -0.94
N MET A 170 -11.59 -1.73 -0.63
CA MET A 170 -11.14 -2.03 0.74
C MET A 170 -11.47 -0.91 1.71
N PHE A 171 -11.36 0.35 1.26
CA PHE A 171 -11.73 1.49 2.08
C PHE A 171 -13.21 1.47 2.44
N GLY A 172 -14.08 1.23 1.46
CA GLY A 172 -15.51 1.07 1.69
C GLY A 172 -15.81 -0.05 2.70
N TYR A 173 -15.24 -1.23 2.48
CA TYR A 173 -15.41 -2.40 3.35
C TYR A 173 -15.00 -2.11 4.80
N LEU A 174 -13.79 -1.58 5.01
CA LEU A 174 -13.28 -1.29 6.35
C LEU A 174 -14.02 -0.11 7.01
N SER A 175 -14.55 0.84 6.25
CA SER A 175 -15.42 1.90 6.78
C SER A 175 -16.75 1.33 7.26
N TRP A 176 -17.32 0.34 6.57
CA TRP A 176 -18.51 -0.37 7.05
C TRP A 176 -18.23 -1.13 8.34
N SER A 177 -17.16 -1.93 8.39
CA SER A 177 -16.74 -2.61 9.62
C SER A 177 -16.48 -1.63 10.77
N GLY A 178 -15.87 -0.48 10.49
CA GLY A 178 -15.68 0.59 11.47
C GLY A 178 -17.00 1.16 12.00
N GLY A 179 -18.02 1.28 11.14
CA GLY A 179 -19.37 1.67 11.53
C GLY A 179 -20.04 0.68 12.49
N LEU A 180 -19.83 -0.63 12.28
CA LEU A 180 -20.32 -1.65 13.21
C LEU A 180 -19.65 -1.53 14.60
N CYS A 181 -18.37 -1.15 14.66
CA CYS A 181 -17.71 -0.84 15.94
C CYS A 181 -18.29 0.40 16.63
N VAL A 182 -18.69 1.40 15.86
CA VAL A 182 -19.37 2.58 16.40
C VAL A 182 -20.70 2.17 17.03
N ASN A 183 -21.43 1.25 16.40
CA ASN A 183 -22.66 0.72 16.96
C ASN A 183 -22.45 0.02 18.30
N MET A 184 -21.35 -0.72 18.50
CA MET A 184 -21.03 -1.30 19.82
C MET A 184 -20.99 -0.24 20.93
N MET A 185 -20.48 0.95 20.64
CA MET A 185 -20.45 2.07 21.58
C MET A 185 -21.85 2.66 21.80
N LEU A 186 -22.61 2.88 20.72
CA LEU A 186 -23.95 3.46 20.80
C LEU A 186 -24.94 2.53 21.51
N ASP A 187 -24.86 1.23 21.22
CA ASP A 187 -25.61 0.17 21.87
C ASP A 187 -25.32 0.12 23.37
N ALA A 188 -24.06 0.33 23.77
CA ALA A 188 -23.70 0.42 25.18
C ALA A 188 -24.21 1.69 25.88
N LEU A 189 -24.34 2.80 25.14
CA LEU A 189 -24.76 4.09 25.71
C LEU A 189 -26.27 4.17 25.90
N SER A 190 -27.05 3.63 24.99
CA SER A 190 -28.51 3.77 24.97
C SER A 190 -29.23 2.46 24.72
N HIS A 191 -30.06 2.04 25.68
CA HIS A 191 -30.94 0.88 25.51
C HIS A 191 -31.96 1.10 24.38
N HIS A 192 -32.37 2.35 24.15
CA HIS A 192 -33.27 2.68 23.05
C HIS A 192 -32.58 2.51 21.69
N TYR A 193 -31.29 2.81 21.59
CA TYR A 193 -30.52 2.62 20.35
C TYR A 193 -30.27 1.14 20.07
N LEU A 194 -29.99 0.34 21.11
CA LEU A 194 -29.85 -1.11 21.00
C LEU A 194 -31.05 -1.74 20.29
N HIS A 195 -32.27 -1.31 20.66
CA HIS A 195 -33.56 -1.79 20.11
C HIS A 195 -34.16 -0.85 19.05
N LEU A 196 -33.33 -0.06 18.36
CA LEU A 196 -33.81 0.85 17.33
C LEU A 196 -34.46 0.05 16.18
N PRO A 197 -35.73 0.30 15.84
CA PRO A 197 -36.38 -0.40 14.74
C PRO A 197 -35.73 -0.03 13.41
N ASN A 198 -35.74 -0.97 12.46
CA ASN A 198 -35.28 -0.70 11.10
C ASN A 198 -36.32 0.15 10.35
N TYR A 199 -35.90 1.28 9.80
CA TYR A 199 -36.70 2.18 8.97
C TYR A 199 -36.38 2.06 7.48
N PHE A 200 -35.32 1.31 7.12
CA PHE A 200 -35.01 1.05 5.72
C PHE A 200 -35.85 -0.13 5.19
N PRO A 201 -36.17 -0.15 3.88
CA PRO A 201 -36.87 -1.29 3.28
C PRO A 201 -36.02 -2.56 3.34
N ASP A 202 -36.65 -3.73 3.47
CA ASP A 202 -35.96 -5.03 3.50
C ASP A 202 -35.14 -5.34 2.21
N SER A 203 -35.34 -4.56 1.14
CA SER A 203 -34.56 -4.67 -0.10
C SER A 203 -33.09 -4.24 0.06
N VAL A 204 -32.76 -3.45 1.09
CA VAL A 204 -31.36 -3.08 1.37
C VAL A 204 -30.75 -4.02 2.40
N GLN A 205 -29.48 -4.40 2.20
CA GLN A 205 -28.78 -5.41 3.00
C GLN A 205 -28.17 -4.80 4.27
N PHE A 206 -28.88 -3.90 4.95
CA PHE A 206 -28.45 -3.29 6.20
C PHE A 206 -29.63 -2.74 7.01
N ASN A 207 -29.46 -2.63 8.32
CA ASN A 207 -30.42 -2.00 9.21
C ASN A 207 -30.09 -0.52 9.45
N THR A 208 -31.06 0.23 9.99
CA THR A 208 -30.86 1.66 10.34
C THR A 208 -29.64 1.90 11.23
N LYS A 209 -29.40 1.04 12.23
CA LYS A 209 -28.22 1.14 13.11
C LYS A 209 -26.93 1.07 12.31
N ASP A 210 -26.81 0.13 11.38
CA ASP A 210 -25.59 -0.08 10.58
C ASP A 210 -25.26 1.15 9.73
N PHE A 211 -26.30 1.74 9.10
CA PHE A 211 -26.14 2.96 8.32
C PHE A 211 -25.70 4.16 9.19
N VAL A 212 -26.30 4.32 10.38
CA VAL A 212 -25.92 5.39 11.31
C VAL A 212 -24.48 5.23 11.77
N GLY A 213 -24.08 4.02 12.17
CA GLY A 213 -22.70 3.70 12.55
C GLY A 213 -21.72 4.02 11.43
N PHE A 214 -22.02 3.60 10.19
CA PHE A 214 -21.21 3.89 9.01
C PHE A 214 -21.06 5.39 8.75
N LEU A 215 -22.15 6.16 8.81
CA LEU A 215 -22.12 7.61 8.63
C LEU A 215 -21.24 8.30 9.68
N ILE A 216 -21.37 7.91 10.94
CA ILE A 216 -20.55 8.45 12.03
C ILE A 216 -19.07 8.10 11.82
N PHE A 217 -18.77 6.85 11.45
CA PHE A 217 -17.39 6.42 11.17
C PHE A 217 -16.76 7.21 10.01
N GLN A 218 -17.52 7.47 8.94
CA GLN A 218 -17.06 8.29 7.82
C GLN A 218 -16.73 9.73 8.27
N ILE A 219 -17.56 10.31 9.15
CA ILE A 219 -17.28 11.63 9.75
C ILE A 219 -16.01 11.60 10.61
N ILE A 220 -15.78 10.53 11.38
CA ILE A 220 -14.56 10.35 12.18
C ILE A 220 -13.30 10.24 11.30
N CYS A 221 -13.42 9.71 10.08
CA CYS A 221 -12.29 9.62 9.15
C CYS A 221 -11.85 10.97 8.57
N TYR A 222 -12.75 11.94 8.43
CA TYR A 222 -12.45 13.23 7.78
C TYR A 222 -11.29 14.02 8.43
N PRO A 223 -11.24 14.22 9.76
CA PRO A 223 -10.13 14.89 10.42
C PRO A 223 -8.77 14.26 10.11
N MET A 224 -8.71 12.94 9.92
CA MET A 224 -7.47 12.23 9.61
C MET A 224 -6.94 12.57 8.22
N ALA A 225 -7.78 13.00 7.27
CA ALA A 225 -7.31 13.43 5.95
C ALA A 225 -6.40 14.67 5.98
N PHE A 226 -6.47 15.47 7.06
CA PHE A 226 -5.62 16.65 7.27
C PHE A 226 -4.29 16.32 7.95
N ILE A 227 -4.10 15.09 8.42
CA ILE A 227 -2.85 14.63 9.02
C ILE A 227 -2.02 13.93 7.96
N HIS A 228 -0.80 14.44 7.72
CA HIS A 228 0.11 13.82 6.77
C HIS A 228 0.51 12.40 7.24
N PRO A 229 0.57 11.38 6.35
CA PRO A 229 0.95 10.01 6.68
C PRO A 229 2.23 9.88 7.52
N ARG A 230 3.28 10.65 7.20
CA ARG A 230 4.51 10.84 8.02
C ARG A 230 4.26 10.99 9.54
N LYS A 231 3.12 11.52 9.99
CA LYS A 231 2.86 11.85 11.40
C LYS A 231 1.98 10.83 12.13
N VAL A 232 1.44 9.80 11.46
CA VAL A 232 0.44 8.89 12.07
C VAL A 232 1.03 7.66 12.77
N GLY A 233 2.37 7.52 12.76
CA GLY A 233 3.05 6.33 13.30
C GLY A 233 2.79 6.07 14.79
N SER A 234 2.75 7.10 15.63
CA SER A 234 2.45 6.95 17.07
C SER A 234 0.98 6.60 17.32
N LEU A 235 0.07 7.23 16.57
CA LEU A 235 -1.36 6.97 16.66
C LEU A 235 -1.69 5.53 16.24
N SER A 236 -1.01 5.06 15.20
CA SER A 236 -1.05 3.67 14.73
C SER A 236 -0.65 2.69 15.83
N LEU A 237 0.47 2.95 16.53
CA LEU A 237 0.93 2.09 17.63
C LEU A 237 -0.09 1.97 18.75
N TRP A 238 -0.66 3.10 19.20
CA TRP A 238 -1.68 3.08 20.23
C TRP A 238 -2.91 2.28 19.79
N SER A 239 -3.38 2.45 18.54
CA SER A 239 -4.53 1.69 18.06
C SER A 239 -4.32 0.17 18.12
N CYS A 240 -3.10 -0.32 17.82
CA CYS A 240 -2.72 -1.72 17.97
C CYS A 240 -2.80 -2.18 19.42
N VAL A 241 -2.24 -1.38 20.35
CA VAL A 241 -2.19 -1.71 21.78
C VAL A 241 -3.60 -1.87 22.33
N PHE A 242 -4.46 -0.86 22.15
CA PHE A 242 -5.83 -0.89 22.66
C PHE A 242 -6.61 -2.11 22.14
N THR A 243 -6.49 -2.40 20.85
CA THR A 243 -7.25 -3.48 20.22
C THR A 243 -6.70 -4.86 20.56
N PHE A 244 -5.38 -5.01 20.64
CA PHE A 244 -4.75 -6.26 21.09
C PHE A 244 -5.23 -6.66 22.49
N PHE A 245 -5.25 -5.72 23.44
CA PHE A 245 -5.76 -5.97 24.79
C PHE A 245 -7.29 -6.19 24.79
N GLY A 246 -8.04 -5.52 23.91
CA GLY A 246 -9.47 -5.77 23.72
C GLY A 246 -9.77 -7.20 23.26
N VAL A 247 -9.10 -7.67 22.20
CA VAL A 247 -9.21 -9.04 21.69
C VAL A 247 -8.80 -10.05 22.77
N MET A 248 -7.68 -9.80 23.46
CA MET A 248 -7.22 -10.67 24.55
C MET A 248 -8.27 -10.74 25.68
N GLY A 249 -8.94 -9.64 25.99
CA GLY A 249 -10.02 -9.61 26.98
C GLY A 249 -11.21 -10.50 26.60
N ILE A 250 -11.67 -10.41 25.34
CA ILE A 250 -12.73 -11.29 24.80
C ILE A 250 -12.30 -12.76 24.88
N PHE A 251 -11.08 -13.05 24.42
CA PHE A 251 -10.50 -14.40 24.45
C PHE A 251 -10.47 -14.99 25.86
N ILE A 252 -9.96 -14.24 26.83
CA ILE A 252 -9.90 -14.68 28.23
C ILE A 252 -11.31 -14.93 28.78
N TYR A 253 -12.26 -14.02 28.53
CA TYR A 253 -13.63 -14.15 29.02
C TYR A 253 -14.32 -15.42 28.50
N ILE A 254 -14.34 -15.60 27.17
CA ILE A 254 -15.03 -16.74 26.55
C ILE A 254 -14.35 -18.05 26.94
N THR A 255 -13.02 -18.11 26.87
CA THR A 255 -12.27 -19.33 27.22
C THR A 255 -12.42 -19.69 28.70
N HIS A 256 -12.51 -18.71 29.59
CA HIS A 256 -12.76 -18.97 31.01
C HIS A 256 -14.16 -19.56 31.27
N LYS A 257 -15.15 -19.21 30.45
CA LYS A 257 -16.55 -19.62 30.61
C LYS A 257 -16.89 -20.93 29.89
N ALA A 258 -16.34 -21.14 28.69
CA ALA A 258 -16.66 -22.26 27.80
C ALA A 258 -15.47 -23.19 27.51
N GLY A 259 -14.26 -22.86 27.98
CA GLY A 259 -13.05 -23.47 27.46
C GLY A 259 -12.83 -23.14 25.98
N PRO A 260 -12.05 -23.94 25.24
CA PRO A 260 -11.76 -23.68 23.84
C PRO A 260 -12.91 -24.03 22.87
N GLY A 261 -14.01 -24.61 23.37
CA GLY A 261 -15.18 -25.02 22.59
C GLY A 261 -14.98 -26.24 21.68
N PRO A 262 -16.06 -26.72 21.02
CA PRO A 262 -16.06 -27.96 20.26
C PRO A 262 -15.19 -27.95 18.99
N LEU A 263 -15.10 -26.82 18.27
CA LEU A 263 -14.35 -26.76 17.01
C LEU A 263 -12.85 -26.95 17.21
N TRP A 264 -12.32 -26.63 18.41
CA TRP A 264 -10.92 -26.85 18.74
C TRP A 264 -10.52 -28.34 18.75
N TYR A 265 -11.47 -29.21 19.05
CA TYR A 265 -11.28 -30.67 19.10
C TYR A 265 -11.70 -31.38 17.81
N SER A 266 -12.21 -30.64 16.83
CA SER A 266 -12.60 -31.18 15.53
C SER A 266 -11.39 -31.64 14.71
N HIS A 267 -11.64 -32.58 13.79
CA HIS A 267 -10.68 -33.02 12.79
C HIS A 267 -11.03 -32.42 11.43
N ASP A 268 -10.07 -32.45 10.49
CA ASP A 268 -10.31 -32.00 9.12
C ASP A 268 -11.48 -32.79 8.51
N THR A 269 -12.43 -32.10 7.89
CA THR A 269 -13.61 -32.71 7.25
C THR A 269 -13.41 -32.95 5.75
N THR A 270 -12.25 -32.55 5.20
CA THR A 270 -11.84 -32.82 3.82
C THR A 270 -11.78 -34.32 3.52
N THR A 271 -12.17 -34.74 2.31
CA THR A 271 -12.35 -36.16 1.97
C THR A 271 -11.05 -36.88 1.60
N SER A 272 -9.97 -36.15 1.32
CA SER A 272 -8.65 -36.73 0.99
C SER A 272 -7.48 -35.82 1.38
N LYS A 273 -6.29 -36.41 1.59
CA LYS A 273 -5.04 -35.66 1.87
C LYS A 273 -4.69 -34.65 0.78
N SER A 274 -4.98 -34.97 -0.48
CA SER A 274 -4.76 -34.04 -1.60
C SER A 274 -5.67 -32.84 -1.51
N GLN A 275 -6.96 -33.06 -1.19
CA GLN A 275 -7.91 -31.96 -0.98
C GLN A 275 -7.49 -31.08 0.20
N THR A 276 -7.04 -31.67 1.31
CA THR A 276 -6.50 -30.92 2.46
C THR A 276 -5.34 -30.02 2.03
N GLY A 277 -4.41 -30.54 1.21
CA GLY A 277 -3.28 -29.76 0.68
C GLY A 277 -3.72 -28.56 -0.17
N TRP A 278 -4.74 -28.72 -1.01
CA TRP A 278 -5.30 -27.61 -1.79
C TRP A 278 -6.03 -26.59 -0.93
N MET A 279 -6.76 -27.03 0.11
CA MET A 279 -7.40 -26.12 1.06
C MET A 279 -6.37 -25.35 1.90
N TRP A 280 -5.21 -25.94 2.20
CA TRP A 280 -4.08 -25.22 2.81
C TRP A 280 -3.58 -24.10 1.93
N LEU A 281 -3.32 -24.38 0.65
CA LEU A 281 -2.92 -23.35 -0.30
C LEU A 281 -3.98 -22.26 -0.41
N TYR A 282 -5.26 -22.65 -0.46
CA TYR A 282 -6.34 -21.68 -0.55
C TYR A 282 -6.46 -20.80 0.70
N ALA A 283 -6.32 -21.39 1.90
CA ALA A 283 -6.25 -20.65 3.16
C ALA A 283 -5.12 -19.62 3.16
N MET A 284 -3.92 -19.99 2.71
CA MET A 284 -2.78 -19.08 2.57
C MET A 284 -3.06 -17.96 1.56
N THR A 285 -3.70 -18.31 0.45
CA THR A 285 -4.07 -17.36 -0.59
C THR A 285 -5.07 -16.33 -0.08
N ILE A 286 -6.18 -16.75 0.56
CA ILE A 286 -7.15 -15.85 1.20
C ILE A 286 -6.46 -14.93 2.21
N TRP A 287 -5.55 -15.49 3.00
CA TRP A 287 -4.77 -14.73 3.97
C TRP A 287 -3.94 -13.62 3.32
N TYR A 288 -3.22 -13.95 2.24
CA TYR A 288 -2.48 -12.96 1.46
C TYR A 288 -3.41 -11.91 0.81
N SER A 289 -4.57 -12.32 0.28
CA SER A 289 -5.49 -11.42 -0.40
C SER A 289 -5.90 -10.22 0.45
N GLY A 290 -6.10 -10.44 1.75
CA GLY A 290 -6.45 -9.39 2.71
C GLY A 290 -5.35 -8.32 2.88
N VAL A 291 -4.10 -8.62 2.51
CA VAL A 291 -2.95 -7.73 2.63
C VAL A 291 -2.20 -7.51 1.30
N GLY A 292 -2.72 -7.99 0.16
CA GLY A 292 -2.02 -7.92 -1.12
C GLY A 292 -1.77 -6.49 -1.61
N ALA A 293 -2.75 -5.60 -1.42
CA ALA A 293 -2.61 -4.18 -1.72
C ALA A 293 -1.50 -3.50 -0.89
N PRO A 294 -1.50 -3.56 0.46
CA PRO A 294 -0.44 -2.97 1.28
C PRO A 294 0.96 -3.59 1.04
N VAL A 295 1.04 -4.86 0.63
CA VAL A 295 2.31 -5.47 0.19
C VAL A 295 2.83 -4.80 -1.08
N THR A 296 1.93 -4.44 -2.00
CA THR A 296 2.28 -3.87 -3.32
C THR A 296 2.85 -2.46 -3.20
N ASN A 297 2.31 -1.64 -2.30
CA ASN A 297 2.76 -0.26 -2.07
C ASN A 297 3.56 -0.09 -0.77
N GLN A 298 4.20 -1.15 -0.28
CA GLN A 298 5.00 -1.12 0.95
C GLN A 298 6.04 0.02 0.97
N ASN A 299 6.57 0.38 -0.20
CA ASN A 299 7.54 1.46 -0.35
C ASN A 299 6.98 2.87 -0.05
N ASP A 300 5.66 3.07 -0.09
CA ASP A 300 5.02 4.31 0.36
C ASP A 300 5.28 4.63 1.83
N TYR A 301 5.46 3.59 2.65
CA TYR A 301 5.70 3.71 4.09
C TYR A 301 7.18 3.53 4.44
N THR A 302 7.90 2.64 3.76
CA THR A 302 9.33 2.45 4.05
C THR A 302 10.17 3.67 3.66
N ARG A 303 9.72 4.52 2.73
CA ARG A 303 10.35 5.81 2.42
C ARG A 303 10.36 6.81 3.59
N PHE A 304 9.52 6.61 4.61
CA PHE A 304 9.53 7.43 5.82
C PHE A 304 10.50 6.90 6.89
N VAL A 305 11.14 5.75 6.66
CA VAL A 305 12.07 5.14 7.61
C VAL A 305 13.51 5.49 7.23
N PRO A 306 14.35 5.94 8.18
CA PRO A 306 15.76 6.16 7.90
C PRO A 306 16.47 4.91 7.36
N GLY A 307 17.23 5.05 6.26
CA GLY A 307 17.86 3.92 5.55
C GLY A 307 18.73 3.05 6.45
N ARG A 308 19.47 3.66 7.40
CA ARG A 308 20.26 2.95 8.42
C ARG A 308 19.46 1.96 9.30
N LYS A 309 18.14 2.13 9.41
CA LYS A 309 17.24 1.27 10.19
C LYS A 309 16.61 0.15 9.36
N GLN A 310 16.91 0.06 8.06
CA GLN A 310 16.29 -0.88 7.14
C GLN A 310 16.34 -2.34 7.62
N PHE A 311 17.54 -2.81 8.01
CA PHE A 311 17.74 -4.21 8.42
C PHE A 311 16.85 -4.58 9.61
N TRP A 312 16.95 -3.81 10.70
CA TRP A 312 16.16 -4.03 11.91
C TRP A 312 14.66 -3.81 11.68
N SER A 313 14.28 -2.86 10.84
CA SER A 313 12.87 -2.63 10.51
C SER A 313 12.25 -3.85 9.83
N ASN A 314 12.93 -4.45 8.85
CA ASN A 314 12.45 -5.65 8.17
C ASN A 314 12.33 -6.86 9.11
N ILE A 315 13.28 -7.03 10.04
CA ILE A 315 13.22 -8.09 11.05
C ILE A 315 12.01 -7.90 11.96
N VAL A 316 11.85 -6.70 12.55
CA VAL A 316 10.77 -6.46 13.51
C VAL A 316 9.40 -6.51 12.82
N ILE A 317 9.26 -5.99 11.60
CA ILE A 317 8.03 -6.12 10.79
C ILE A 317 7.66 -7.60 10.59
N SER A 318 8.62 -8.44 10.20
CA SER A 318 8.37 -9.86 9.91
C SER A 318 7.94 -10.61 11.19
N ILE A 319 8.61 -10.33 12.30
CA ILE A 319 8.28 -10.91 13.61
C ILE A 319 6.92 -10.41 14.10
N SER A 320 6.68 -9.10 14.05
CA SER A 320 5.45 -8.50 14.54
C SER A 320 4.25 -8.96 13.74
N LEU A 321 4.36 -8.99 12.40
CA LEU A 321 3.35 -9.56 11.51
C LEU A 321 3.03 -10.99 11.92
N THR A 322 4.03 -11.87 11.93
CA THR A 322 3.82 -13.30 12.16
C THR A 322 3.22 -13.58 13.54
N ILE A 323 3.74 -12.96 14.60
CA ILE A 323 3.25 -13.21 15.97
C ILE A 323 1.85 -12.64 16.17
N THR A 324 1.62 -11.36 15.83
CA THR A 324 0.33 -10.71 16.09
C THR A 324 -0.78 -11.34 15.24
N ALA A 325 -0.52 -11.60 13.95
CA ALA A 325 -1.45 -12.27 13.05
C ALA A 325 -1.89 -13.63 13.60
N THR A 326 -0.91 -14.47 13.94
CA THR A 326 -1.17 -15.84 14.40
C THR A 326 -1.92 -15.83 15.72
N LEU A 327 -1.53 -14.99 16.68
CA LEU A 327 -2.20 -14.91 17.98
C LEU A 327 -3.65 -14.43 17.85
N VAL A 328 -3.88 -13.29 17.19
CA VAL A 328 -5.23 -12.71 17.08
C VAL A 328 -6.17 -13.63 16.32
N CYS A 329 -5.71 -14.24 15.22
CA CYS A 329 -6.52 -15.20 14.48
C CYS A 329 -6.82 -16.46 15.30
N THR A 330 -5.81 -17.00 16.01
CA THR A 330 -6.02 -18.18 16.88
C THR A 330 -7.04 -17.87 17.98
N TRP A 331 -6.96 -16.69 18.59
CA TRP A 331 -7.94 -16.23 19.57
C TRP A 331 -9.34 -16.11 18.98
N GLY A 332 -9.48 -15.56 17.76
CA GLY A 332 -10.76 -15.50 17.05
C GLY A 332 -11.38 -16.90 16.81
N MET A 333 -10.57 -17.88 16.38
CA MET A 333 -11.03 -19.26 16.20
C MET A 333 -11.52 -19.90 17.50
N ILE A 334 -10.75 -19.73 18.58
CA ILE A 334 -11.10 -20.28 19.89
C ILE A 334 -12.34 -19.58 20.46
N VAL A 335 -12.47 -18.26 20.28
CA VAL A 335 -13.65 -17.53 20.72
C VAL A 335 -14.90 -17.98 19.96
N GLY A 336 -14.86 -18.06 18.62
CA GLY A 336 -16.01 -18.52 17.85
C GLY A 336 -16.43 -19.94 18.23
N SER A 337 -15.44 -20.82 18.46
CA SER A 337 -15.67 -22.17 19.00
C SER A 337 -16.31 -22.13 20.39
N GLY A 338 -15.76 -21.36 21.32
CA GLY A 338 -16.29 -21.23 22.68
C GLY A 338 -17.68 -20.59 22.75
N CYS A 339 -18.04 -19.73 21.80
CA CYS A 339 -19.38 -19.16 21.70
C CYS A 339 -20.44 -20.23 21.42
N ILE A 340 -20.12 -21.30 20.68
CA ILE A 340 -21.06 -22.42 20.48
C ILE A 340 -21.44 -23.05 21.82
N GLU A 341 -20.46 -23.28 22.68
CA GLU A 341 -20.69 -23.86 24.01
C GLU A 341 -21.46 -22.90 24.93
N LEU A 342 -21.22 -21.59 24.80
CA LEU A 342 -21.77 -20.59 25.71
C LEU A 342 -23.14 -20.03 25.29
N TYR A 343 -23.36 -19.87 23.99
CA TYR A 343 -24.50 -19.19 23.38
C TYR A 343 -25.28 -20.08 22.40
N GLY A 344 -24.75 -21.26 22.03
CA GLY A 344 -25.38 -22.17 21.08
C GLY A 344 -25.02 -21.94 19.62
N GLU A 345 -24.32 -20.85 19.31
CA GLU A 345 -23.87 -20.51 17.96
C GLU A 345 -22.48 -19.86 17.95
N ALA A 346 -21.82 -19.88 16.80
CA ALA A 346 -20.47 -19.33 16.66
C ALA A 346 -20.52 -17.84 16.32
N TYR A 347 -19.89 -17.00 17.16
CA TYR A 347 -19.67 -15.59 16.87
C TYR A 347 -18.24 -15.35 16.42
N TYR A 348 -18.09 -14.78 15.23
CA TYR A 348 -16.79 -14.51 14.62
C TYR A 348 -16.47 -13.02 14.59
N LEU A 349 -17.44 -12.16 14.92
CA LEU A 349 -17.30 -10.71 14.92
C LEU A 349 -17.50 -10.18 16.35
N PRO A 350 -16.63 -9.26 16.82
CA PRO A 350 -16.73 -8.74 18.18
C PRO A 350 -18.07 -8.07 18.51
N TYR A 351 -18.74 -7.48 17.51
CA TYR A 351 -20.02 -6.82 17.74
C TYR A 351 -21.13 -7.82 18.11
N GLU A 352 -21.13 -9.03 17.52
CA GLU A 352 -22.10 -10.10 17.82
C GLU A 352 -22.00 -10.51 19.29
N ILE A 353 -20.77 -10.64 19.79
CA ILE A 353 -20.49 -10.98 21.19
C ILE A 353 -21.00 -9.88 22.13
N THR A 354 -20.74 -8.61 21.80
CA THR A 354 -21.20 -7.49 22.63
C THR A 354 -22.71 -7.30 22.58
N GLU A 355 -23.32 -7.53 21.42
CA GLU A 355 -24.77 -7.49 21.25
C GLU A 355 -25.45 -8.59 22.07
N GLN A 356 -24.89 -9.80 22.06
CA GLN A 356 -25.33 -10.89 22.94
C GLN A 356 -25.27 -10.48 24.41
N TRP A 357 -24.14 -9.93 24.88
CA TRP A 357 -23.99 -9.50 26.27
C TRP A 357 -25.01 -8.43 26.69
N LEU A 358 -25.28 -7.46 25.80
CA LEU A 358 -26.22 -6.39 26.06
C LEU A 358 -27.67 -6.86 26.01
N THR A 359 -27.97 -7.85 25.17
CA THR A 359 -29.30 -8.45 25.03
C THR A 359 -29.62 -9.40 26.18
N ASP A 360 -28.66 -10.22 26.61
CA ASP A 360 -28.81 -11.11 27.78
C ASP A 360 -29.07 -10.31 29.04
N ASN A 361 -28.27 -9.26 29.27
CA ASN A 361 -28.40 -8.40 30.41
C ASN A 361 -27.73 -7.05 30.18
N TYR A 362 -28.54 -6.00 29.99
CA TYR A 362 -28.12 -4.61 29.82
C TYR A 362 -27.54 -3.96 31.11
N SER A 363 -26.59 -4.64 31.73
CA SER A 363 -25.94 -4.27 32.98
C SER A 363 -24.81 -3.25 32.77
N GLY A 364 -24.44 -2.52 33.83
CA GLY A 364 -23.30 -1.59 33.78
C GLY A 364 -21.98 -2.24 33.35
N LYS A 365 -21.78 -3.53 33.67
CA LYS A 365 -20.58 -4.28 33.25
C LYS A 365 -20.59 -4.59 31.75
N ALA A 366 -21.72 -5.08 31.22
CA ALA A 366 -21.88 -5.37 29.79
C ALA A 366 -21.73 -4.10 28.95
N ARG A 367 -22.34 -3.00 29.40
CA ARG A 367 -22.21 -1.67 28.77
C ARG A 367 -20.77 -1.18 28.77
N ALA A 368 -20.08 -1.22 29.90
CA ALA A 368 -18.68 -0.80 29.97
C ALA A 368 -17.78 -1.63 29.05
N ALA A 369 -17.90 -2.95 29.09
CA ALA A 369 -17.14 -3.84 28.22
C ALA A 369 -17.39 -3.53 26.73
N SER A 370 -18.66 -3.42 26.33
CA SER A 370 -19.05 -3.16 24.95
C SER A 370 -18.57 -1.79 24.46
N PHE A 371 -18.66 -0.75 25.30
CA PHE A 371 -18.18 0.59 24.97
C PHE A 371 -16.66 0.63 24.76
N PHE A 372 -15.87 0.07 25.69
CA PHE A 372 -14.41 0.11 25.58
C PHE A 372 -13.88 -0.79 24.46
N LEU A 373 -14.53 -1.93 24.21
CA LEU A 373 -14.24 -2.76 23.03
C LEU A 373 -14.58 -2.01 21.74
N GLY A 374 -15.77 -1.41 21.66
CA GLY A 374 -16.20 -0.60 20.53
C GLY A 374 -15.22 0.55 20.24
N LEU A 375 -14.75 1.25 21.28
CA LEU A 375 -13.74 2.30 21.16
C LEU A 375 -12.41 1.77 20.62
N ALA A 376 -11.92 0.64 21.17
CA ALA A 376 -10.67 0.03 20.73
C ALA A 376 -10.73 -0.39 19.26
N PHE A 377 -11.75 -1.16 18.88
CA PHE A 377 -11.92 -1.62 17.50
C PHE A 377 -12.20 -0.46 16.54
N THR A 378 -13.00 0.55 16.92
CA THR A 378 -13.20 1.75 16.10
C THR A 378 -11.88 2.45 15.82
N PHE A 379 -11.02 2.57 16.85
CA PHE A 379 -9.72 3.22 16.70
C PHE A 379 -8.77 2.41 15.80
N CYS A 380 -8.74 1.08 15.92
CA CYS A 380 -7.99 0.23 15.00
C CYS A 380 -8.51 0.29 13.57
N GLN A 381 -9.83 0.21 13.34
CA GLN A 381 -10.41 0.33 12.01
C GLN A 381 -10.11 1.71 11.38
N LEU A 382 -10.16 2.78 12.17
CA LEU A 382 -9.79 4.12 11.71
C LEU A 382 -8.33 4.15 11.25
N MET A 383 -7.38 3.67 12.07
CA MET A 383 -5.96 3.69 11.71
C MET A 383 -5.65 2.75 10.54
N LEU A 384 -6.24 1.56 10.53
CA LEU A 384 -6.09 0.59 9.45
C LEU A 384 -6.55 1.19 8.13
N ASN A 385 -7.76 1.75 8.11
CA ASN A 385 -8.35 2.21 6.88
C ASN A 385 -7.67 3.47 6.33
N MET A 386 -7.28 4.39 7.22
CA MET A 386 -6.52 5.58 6.82
C MET A 386 -5.15 5.21 6.28
N THR A 387 -4.40 4.34 6.96
CA THR A 387 -3.02 3.99 6.55
C THR A 387 -2.97 3.07 5.33
N GLN A 388 -3.75 2.01 5.28
CA GLN A 388 -3.61 1.04 4.19
C GLN A 388 -4.36 1.43 2.92
N ASN A 389 -5.39 2.27 3.02
CA ASN A 389 -6.24 2.60 1.87
C ASN A 389 -6.31 4.10 1.57
N ALA A 390 -6.78 4.93 2.51
CA ALA A 390 -7.12 6.33 2.20
C ALA A 390 -5.89 7.16 1.82
N TYR A 391 -4.86 7.14 2.67
CA TYR A 391 -3.59 7.80 2.37
C TYR A 391 -2.88 7.18 1.18
N ALA A 392 -3.04 5.87 0.99
CA ALA A 392 -2.50 5.16 -0.14
C ALA A 392 -3.10 5.69 -1.46
N ILE A 393 -4.42 5.86 -1.54
CA ILE A 393 -5.08 6.50 -2.68
C ILE A 393 -4.61 7.95 -2.84
N GLY A 394 -4.42 8.66 -1.72
CA GLY A 394 -3.82 10.00 -1.71
C GLY A 394 -2.46 10.04 -2.43
N MET A 395 -1.55 9.12 -2.08
CA MET A 395 -0.22 8.98 -2.69
C MET A 395 -0.28 8.50 -4.16
N ASP A 396 -1.24 7.66 -4.53
CA ASP A 396 -1.45 7.26 -5.93
C ASP A 396 -1.91 8.43 -6.80
N LEU A 397 -2.87 9.21 -6.31
CA LEU A 397 -3.42 10.35 -7.05
C LEU A 397 -2.39 11.46 -7.25
N THR A 398 -1.40 11.61 -6.36
CA THR A 398 -0.27 12.53 -6.62
C THR A 398 0.61 12.08 -7.78
N THR A 399 0.57 10.80 -8.17
CA THR A 399 1.22 10.29 -9.39
C THR A 399 0.33 10.49 -10.62
N TYR A 400 -0.98 10.40 -10.45
CA TYR A 400 -1.96 10.51 -11.54
C TYR A 400 -2.17 11.97 -12.00
N ALA A 401 -2.35 12.90 -11.06
CA ALA A 401 -2.53 14.31 -11.32
C ALA A 401 -1.61 15.18 -10.42
N PRO A 402 -0.28 15.12 -10.60
CA PRO A 402 0.69 15.70 -9.66
C PRO A 402 0.51 17.20 -9.45
N LYS A 403 0.10 17.92 -10.49
CA LYS A 403 -0.06 19.38 -10.44
C LYS A 403 -1.22 19.86 -9.53
N PHE A 404 -2.26 19.04 -9.35
CA PHE A 404 -3.52 19.45 -8.72
C PHE A 404 -3.89 18.66 -7.46
N ILE A 405 -3.30 17.49 -7.25
CA ILE A 405 -3.63 16.62 -6.11
C ILE A 405 -2.40 16.43 -5.22
N ASP A 406 -2.53 16.86 -3.96
CA ASP A 406 -1.65 16.48 -2.86
C ASP A 406 -2.25 15.29 -2.09
N ILE A 407 -1.49 14.70 -1.15
CA ILE A 407 -1.98 13.53 -0.40
C ILE A 407 -3.30 13.84 0.34
N LYS A 408 -3.44 15.07 0.87
CA LYS A 408 -4.65 15.51 1.59
C LYS A 408 -5.88 15.50 0.68
N ARG A 409 -5.81 16.16 -0.47
CA ARG A 409 -6.89 16.25 -1.47
C ARG A 409 -7.24 14.86 -1.98
N GLY A 410 -6.24 14.03 -2.28
CA GLY A 410 -6.47 12.65 -2.74
C GLY A 410 -7.14 11.77 -1.67
N THR A 411 -6.79 11.95 -0.40
CA THR A 411 -7.45 11.26 0.73
C THR A 411 -8.92 11.69 0.86
N ILE A 412 -9.23 12.97 0.66
CA ILE A 412 -10.61 13.48 0.65
C ILE A 412 -11.41 12.88 -0.53
N VAL A 413 -10.79 12.77 -1.70
CA VAL A 413 -11.41 12.12 -2.87
C VAL A 413 -11.76 10.66 -2.55
N CYS A 414 -10.87 9.91 -1.89
CA CYS A 414 -11.15 8.55 -1.42
C CYS A 414 -12.38 8.50 -0.51
N LEU A 415 -12.44 9.36 0.51
CA LEU A 415 -13.55 9.43 1.47
C LEU A 415 -14.90 9.66 0.80
N LEU A 416 -14.92 10.50 -0.24
CA LEU A 416 -16.13 10.81 -1.00
C LEU A 416 -16.52 9.67 -1.95
N LEU A 417 -15.55 9.08 -2.66
CA LEU A 417 -15.81 8.01 -3.62
C LEU A 417 -16.19 6.68 -2.97
N SER A 418 -15.83 6.46 -1.70
CA SER A 418 -16.11 5.19 -1.03
C SER A 418 -17.60 4.85 -0.95
N TRP A 419 -18.48 5.86 -0.93
CA TRP A 419 -19.94 5.69 -0.95
C TRP A 419 -20.43 4.95 -2.20
N VAL A 420 -19.74 5.14 -3.33
CA VAL A 420 -20.08 4.53 -4.62
C VAL A 420 -19.81 3.02 -4.62
N THR A 421 -18.96 2.53 -3.71
CA THR A 421 -18.65 1.09 -3.59
C THR A 421 -19.78 0.29 -2.96
N CYS A 422 -20.78 0.94 -2.35
CA CYS A 422 -21.91 0.31 -1.66
C CYS A 422 -21.47 -0.82 -0.71
N PRO A 423 -20.64 -0.52 0.31
CA PRO A 423 -19.91 -1.54 1.05
C PRO A 423 -20.77 -2.54 1.84
N TRP A 424 -22.00 -2.18 2.17
CA TRP A 424 -22.97 -3.09 2.80
C TRP A 424 -23.27 -4.34 1.96
N THR A 425 -23.13 -4.25 0.63
CA THR A 425 -23.38 -5.40 -0.27
C THR A 425 -22.38 -6.54 -0.10
N PHE A 426 -21.22 -6.28 0.52
CA PHE A 426 -20.21 -7.30 0.82
C PHE A 426 -20.56 -8.16 2.04
N PHE A 427 -21.41 -7.67 2.94
CA PHE A 427 -21.73 -8.33 4.21
C PHE A 427 -23.01 -9.16 4.15
N GLY A 428 -23.79 -9.07 3.05
CA GLY A 428 -25.02 -9.85 2.89
C GLY A 428 -24.81 -11.35 2.68
N SER A 429 -23.58 -11.83 2.43
CA SER A 429 -23.22 -13.25 2.35
C SER A 429 -21.72 -13.49 2.52
N SER A 430 -21.35 -14.45 3.39
CA SER A 430 -19.95 -14.80 3.67
C SER A 430 -19.18 -15.32 2.45
N SER A 431 -19.85 -15.93 1.47
CA SER A 431 -19.19 -16.42 0.24
C SER A 431 -18.76 -15.28 -0.67
N LYS A 432 -19.64 -14.28 -0.88
CA LYS A 432 -19.34 -13.10 -1.70
C LYS A 432 -18.15 -12.31 -1.17
N PHE A 433 -18.00 -12.24 0.15
CA PHE A 433 -16.84 -11.62 0.78
C PHE A 433 -15.53 -12.33 0.39
N LEU A 434 -15.48 -13.65 0.55
CA LEU A 434 -14.29 -14.45 0.21
C LEU A 434 -13.95 -14.40 -1.28
N ASP A 435 -14.95 -14.38 -2.16
CA ASP A 435 -14.77 -14.25 -3.60
C ASP A 435 -14.12 -12.91 -3.99
N VAL A 436 -14.62 -11.81 -3.42
CA VAL A 436 -14.09 -10.47 -3.69
C VAL A 436 -12.67 -10.33 -3.13
N MET A 437 -12.41 -10.81 -1.92
CA MET A 437 -11.06 -10.82 -1.35
C MET A 437 -10.12 -11.65 -2.25
N GLY A 438 -10.53 -12.87 -2.60
CA GLY A 438 -9.80 -13.77 -3.48
C GLY A 438 -9.44 -13.13 -4.83
N ALA A 439 -10.32 -12.27 -5.38
CA ALA A 439 -10.07 -11.57 -6.63
C ALA A 439 -8.88 -10.60 -6.56
N PHE A 440 -8.65 -9.92 -5.43
CA PHE A 440 -7.72 -8.79 -5.37
C PHE A 440 -6.27 -9.21 -5.59
N GLY A 441 -5.88 -10.34 -5.01
CA GLY A 441 -4.52 -10.86 -5.16
C GLY A 441 -4.16 -11.21 -6.61
N VAL A 442 -5.15 -11.61 -7.42
CA VAL A 442 -4.95 -11.91 -8.86
C VAL A 442 -4.44 -10.67 -9.62
N PHE A 443 -4.83 -9.47 -9.20
CA PHE A 443 -4.41 -8.22 -9.82
C PHE A 443 -3.13 -7.62 -9.21
N THR A 444 -2.94 -7.75 -7.89
CA THR A 444 -1.81 -7.10 -7.20
C THR A 444 -0.49 -7.86 -7.28
N LEU A 445 -0.54 -9.20 -7.24
CA LEU A 445 0.66 -10.05 -7.31
C LEU A 445 1.49 -9.87 -8.58
N PRO A 446 0.92 -9.83 -9.80
CA PRO A 446 1.73 -9.68 -11.00
C PRO A 446 2.40 -8.30 -11.05
N ILE A 447 1.73 -7.24 -10.56
CA ILE A 447 2.31 -5.89 -10.43
C ILE A 447 3.50 -5.91 -9.46
N SER A 448 3.31 -6.52 -8.28
CA SER A 448 4.36 -6.66 -7.27
C SER A 448 5.54 -7.47 -7.79
N ALA A 449 5.28 -8.63 -8.40
CA ALA A 449 6.30 -9.52 -8.94
C ALA A 449 7.15 -8.83 -10.02
N LEU A 450 6.53 -8.06 -10.91
CA LEU A 450 7.25 -7.24 -11.88
C LEU A 450 8.14 -6.20 -11.20
N GLY A 451 7.63 -5.51 -10.17
CA GLY A 451 8.43 -4.58 -9.37
C GLY A 451 9.64 -5.24 -8.73
N TRP A 452 9.48 -6.45 -8.17
CA TRP A 452 10.57 -7.21 -7.57
C TRP A 452 11.62 -7.58 -8.61
N ILE A 453 11.23 -8.18 -9.73
CA ILE A 453 12.17 -8.65 -10.75
C ILE A 453 12.85 -7.48 -11.47
N GLU A 454 12.11 -6.41 -11.79
CA GLU A 454 12.67 -5.21 -12.41
C GLU A 454 13.75 -4.59 -11.52
N TYR A 455 13.50 -4.47 -10.22
CA TYR A 455 14.47 -3.89 -9.29
C TYR A 455 15.67 -4.80 -9.03
N TRP A 456 15.43 -6.05 -8.61
CA TRP A 456 16.48 -6.95 -8.12
C TRP A 456 17.29 -7.60 -9.25
N PHE A 457 16.62 -8.01 -10.33
CA PHE A 457 17.25 -8.77 -11.41
C PHE A 457 17.66 -7.89 -12.60
N VAL A 458 16.73 -7.08 -13.12
CA VAL A 458 16.97 -6.26 -14.32
C VAL A 458 17.87 -5.07 -14.01
N ARG A 459 17.55 -4.33 -12.93
CA ARG A 459 18.26 -3.12 -12.52
C ARG A 459 19.32 -3.33 -11.45
N LYS A 460 19.49 -4.57 -10.95
CA LYS A 460 20.54 -4.96 -9.98
C LYS A 460 20.62 -4.01 -8.77
N CYS A 461 19.45 -3.62 -8.26
CA CYS A 461 19.29 -2.73 -7.11
C CYS A 461 19.91 -1.33 -7.29
N LYS A 462 20.03 -0.83 -8.53
CA LYS A 462 20.57 0.49 -8.88
C LYS A 462 19.58 1.27 -9.74
N LEU A 463 19.18 2.46 -9.26
CA LEU A 463 18.16 3.30 -9.88
C LEU A 463 18.67 4.73 -10.14
N SER A 464 18.26 5.29 -11.26
CA SER A 464 18.37 6.72 -11.56
C SER A 464 17.08 7.39 -11.09
N LEU A 465 17.17 8.33 -10.15
CA LEU A 465 16.02 9.02 -9.57
C LEU A 465 15.56 10.17 -10.47
N ILE A 466 16.51 10.88 -11.07
CA ILE A 466 16.22 12.00 -11.95
C ILE A 466 15.35 11.59 -13.15
N ASP A 467 15.59 10.38 -13.67
CA ASP A 467 14.88 9.84 -14.83
C ASP A 467 13.39 9.56 -14.54
N PHE A 468 12.95 9.54 -13.27
CA PHE A 468 11.52 9.42 -12.94
C PHE A 468 10.70 10.67 -13.27
N PHE A 469 11.37 11.80 -13.48
CA PHE A 469 10.75 13.11 -13.62
C PHE A 469 10.98 13.74 -15.00
N THR A 470 11.37 12.93 -16.01
CA THR A 470 11.56 13.37 -17.39
C THR A 470 10.65 12.62 -18.36
N MET A 471 10.15 13.31 -19.39
CA MET A 471 9.44 12.71 -20.54
C MET A 471 10.38 12.42 -21.72
N SER A 472 11.69 12.54 -21.50
CA SER A 472 12.72 12.35 -22.51
C SER A 472 12.74 10.94 -23.04
N SER A 473 12.83 10.83 -24.37
CA SER A 473 13.09 9.56 -25.02
C SER A 473 14.46 8.95 -24.65
N LYS A 474 15.35 9.74 -24.04
CA LYS A 474 16.65 9.30 -23.49
C LYS A 474 16.57 8.89 -22.01
N GLY A 475 15.42 9.00 -21.36
CA GLY A 475 15.24 8.60 -19.96
C GLY A 475 15.16 7.08 -19.80
N SER A 476 15.74 6.56 -18.71
CA SER A 476 15.81 5.10 -18.40
C SER A 476 14.44 4.43 -18.23
N TYR A 477 13.37 5.20 -18.05
CA TYR A 477 12.00 4.72 -17.87
C TYR A 477 11.05 5.12 -19.01
N TRP A 478 11.57 5.63 -20.13
CA TRP A 478 10.73 5.99 -21.28
C TRP A 478 10.22 4.78 -22.07
N TYR A 479 11.05 3.75 -22.23
CA TYR A 479 10.73 2.56 -23.03
C TYR A 479 10.20 2.93 -24.43
N TRP A 480 9.11 2.29 -24.88
CA TRP A 480 8.49 2.56 -26.17
C TRP A 480 7.38 3.61 -26.01
N HIS A 481 7.66 4.86 -26.39
CA HIS A 481 6.73 6.00 -26.32
C HIS A 481 6.14 6.28 -24.91
N GLY A 482 6.87 5.94 -23.85
CA GLY A 482 6.41 6.05 -22.45
C GLY A 482 5.85 4.75 -21.87
N PHE A 483 5.81 3.65 -22.64
CA PHE A 483 5.21 2.37 -22.24
C PHE A 483 6.23 1.22 -22.28
N ASN A 484 6.33 0.49 -21.18
CA ASN A 484 6.97 -0.81 -21.13
C ASN A 484 5.97 -1.90 -21.52
N VAL A 485 5.78 -2.08 -22.84
CA VAL A 485 4.84 -3.06 -23.40
C VAL A 485 5.13 -4.48 -22.90
N ARG A 486 6.42 -4.81 -22.70
CA ARG A 486 6.84 -6.09 -22.14
C ARG A 486 6.27 -6.30 -20.74
N ALA A 487 6.40 -5.31 -19.85
CA ALA A 487 5.86 -5.40 -18.50
C ALA A 487 4.33 -5.54 -18.51
N LEU A 488 3.64 -4.77 -19.37
CA LEU A 488 2.18 -4.87 -19.53
C LEU A 488 1.75 -6.28 -19.96
N VAL A 489 2.38 -6.85 -21.00
CA VAL A 489 2.07 -8.20 -21.47
C VAL A 489 2.34 -9.26 -20.41
N CYS A 490 3.48 -9.19 -19.71
CA CYS A 490 3.79 -10.13 -18.63
C CYS A 490 2.81 -10.01 -17.46
N CYS A 491 2.38 -8.80 -17.13
CA CYS A 491 1.37 -8.54 -16.12
C CYS A 491 0.03 -9.19 -16.48
N LEU A 492 -0.43 -8.98 -17.72
CA LEU A 492 -1.66 -9.57 -18.23
C LEU A 492 -1.61 -11.10 -18.25
N ILE A 493 -0.49 -11.71 -18.62
CA ILE A 493 -0.32 -13.17 -18.55
C ILE A 493 -0.49 -13.67 -17.11
N GLY A 494 0.12 -12.97 -16.14
CA GLY A 494 -0.04 -13.31 -14.73
C GLY A 494 -1.49 -13.19 -14.22
N MET A 495 -2.21 -12.16 -14.64
CA MET A 495 -3.62 -11.94 -14.27
C MET A 495 -4.56 -12.97 -14.91
N VAL A 496 -4.43 -13.19 -16.23
CA VAL A 496 -5.36 -14.00 -17.02
C VAL A 496 -5.43 -15.45 -16.54
N LEU A 497 -4.32 -16.00 -16.04
CA LEU A 497 -4.30 -17.38 -15.51
C LEU A 497 -5.11 -17.54 -14.22
N GLY A 498 -5.30 -16.46 -13.44
CA GLY A 498 -6.13 -16.47 -12.24
C GLY A 498 -7.63 -16.30 -12.51
N PHE A 499 -8.01 -15.75 -13.66
CA PHE A 499 -9.41 -15.43 -13.97
C PHE A 499 -10.36 -16.63 -14.02
N PRO A 500 -9.99 -17.80 -14.59
CA PRO A 500 -10.93 -18.92 -14.64
C PRO A 500 -11.33 -19.43 -13.25
N GLY A 501 -10.38 -19.55 -12.31
CA GLY A 501 -10.70 -19.97 -10.96
C GLY A 501 -11.50 -18.93 -10.17
N LEU A 502 -11.22 -17.64 -10.38
CA LEU A 502 -12.05 -16.56 -9.85
C LEU A 502 -13.48 -16.61 -10.41
N TYR A 503 -13.63 -16.89 -11.70
CA TYR A 503 -14.95 -17.03 -12.31
C TYR A 503 -15.74 -18.17 -11.69
N TYR A 504 -15.13 -19.33 -11.48
CA TYR A 504 -15.78 -20.47 -10.81
C TYR A 504 -16.12 -20.17 -9.35
N SER A 505 -15.27 -19.43 -8.61
CA SER A 505 -15.57 -19.09 -7.22
C SER A 505 -16.82 -18.21 -7.11
N CYS A 506 -16.95 -17.24 -8.01
CA CYS A 506 -18.12 -16.36 -8.09
C CYS A 506 -19.38 -17.04 -8.68
N ASN A 507 -19.25 -18.17 -9.37
CA ASN A 507 -20.34 -18.86 -10.07
C ASN A 507 -20.38 -20.35 -9.67
N PRO A 508 -20.84 -20.66 -8.43
CA PRO A 508 -20.83 -22.03 -7.91
C PRO A 508 -21.69 -23.01 -8.70
N ASP A 509 -22.64 -22.51 -9.51
CA ASP A 509 -23.51 -23.32 -10.37
C ASP A 509 -22.77 -23.91 -11.60
N VAL A 510 -21.57 -23.40 -11.90
CA VAL A 510 -20.77 -23.86 -13.04
C VAL A 510 -19.80 -24.94 -12.57
N GLU A 511 -19.78 -26.09 -13.25
CA GLU A 511 -18.83 -27.17 -12.94
C GLU A 511 -17.38 -26.68 -13.13
N PRO A 512 -16.57 -26.65 -12.06
CA PRO A 512 -15.25 -26.06 -12.13
C PRO A 512 -14.24 -27.00 -12.80
N ASN A 513 -13.38 -26.45 -13.67
CA ASN A 513 -12.19 -27.17 -14.08
C ASN A 513 -11.20 -27.27 -12.90
N ALA A 514 -10.92 -28.49 -12.46
CA ALA A 514 -10.07 -28.74 -11.28
C ALA A 514 -8.68 -28.10 -11.37
N GLY A 515 -8.04 -28.11 -12.56
CA GLY A 515 -6.71 -27.51 -12.75
C GLY A 515 -6.72 -25.99 -12.58
N MET A 516 -7.75 -25.32 -13.12
CA MET A 516 -7.94 -23.88 -13.00
C MET A 516 -8.26 -23.47 -11.55
N MET A 517 -9.09 -24.24 -10.84
CA MET A 517 -9.35 -24.01 -9.42
C MET A 517 -8.11 -24.21 -8.57
N ASN A 518 -7.33 -25.26 -8.83
CA ASN A 518 -6.08 -25.50 -8.13
C ASN A 518 -5.07 -24.36 -8.34
N TYR A 519 -5.00 -23.80 -9.55
CA TYR A 519 -4.19 -22.60 -9.81
C TYR A 519 -4.66 -21.41 -8.97
N PHE A 520 -5.98 -21.19 -8.89
CA PHE A 520 -6.56 -20.13 -8.07
C PHE A 520 -6.31 -20.36 -6.57
N TYR A 521 -6.46 -21.58 -6.07
CA TYR A 521 -6.15 -21.92 -4.68
C TYR A 521 -4.70 -21.61 -4.30
N GLY A 522 -3.74 -21.82 -5.21
CA GLY A 522 -2.32 -21.53 -4.97
C GLY A 522 -1.82 -20.24 -5.60
N TYR A 523 -2.69 -19.31 -6.03
CA TYR A 523 -2.26 -18.20 -6.89
C TYR A 523 -1.22 -17.31 -6.20
N MET A 524 -1.25 -17.22 -4.86
CA MET A 524 -0.28 -16.48 -4.06
C MET A 524 1.16 -16.85 -4.44
N TYR A 525 1.41 -18.13 -4.73
CA TYR A 525 2.72 -18.65 -5.10
C TYR A 525 2.89 -18.72 -6.63
N PHE A 526 1.84 -19.13 -7.35
CA PHE A 526 1.95 -19.40 -8.78
C PHE A 526 2.05 -18.13 -9.62
N ILE A 527 1.27 -17.08 -9.30
CA ILE A 527 1.28 -15.83 -10.10
C ILE A 527 2.66 -15.15 -10.06
N PRO A 528 3.32 -14.98 -8.90
CA PRO A 528 4.67 -14.43 -8.87
C PRO A 528 5.66 -15.25 -9.69
N VAL A 529 5.64 -16.57 -9.56
CA VAL A 529 6.56 -17.46 -10.29
C VAL A 529 6.35 -17.35 -11.80
N VAL A 530 5.10 -17.42 -12.26
CA VAL A 530 4.79 -17.31 -13.70
C VAL A 530 5.15 -15.94 -14.23
N THR A 531 4.70 -14.87 -13.57
CA THR A 531 4.95 -13.49 -14.01
C THR A 531 6.44 -13.19 -14.04
N ALA A 532 7.18 -13.56 -12.99
CA ALA A 532 8.62 -13.40 -12.92
C ALA A 532 9.34 -14.19 -14.01
N SER A 533 8.97 -15.46 -14.22
CA SER A 533 9.61 -16.33 -15.21
C SER A 533 9.43 -15.79 -16.61
N VAL A 534 8.20 -15.41 -16.98
CA VAL A 534 7.91 -14.83 -18.30
C VAL A 534 8.67 -13.50 -18.48
N TYR A 535 8.72 -12.66 -17.45
CA TYR A 535 9.43 -11.39 -17.52
C TYR A 535 10.95 -11.56 -17.64
N VAL A 536 11.55 -12.50 -16.89
CA VAL A 536 12.98 -12.85 -16.99
C VAL A 536 13.28 -13.43 -18.37
N ILE A 537 12.51 -14.42 -18.83
CA ILE A 537 12.69 -15.02 -20.17
C ILE A 537 12.61 -13.94 -21.25
N SER A 538 11.66 -13.00 -21.14
CA SER A 538 11.56 -11.89 -22.10
C SER A 538 12.80 -10.98 -22.10
N HIS A 539 13.47 -10.79 -20.96
CA HIS A 539 14.74 -10.06 -20.87
C HIS A 539 15.93 -10.86 -21.40
N LEU A 540 15.90 -12.19 -21.29
CA LEU A 540 16.93 -13.05 -21.87
C LEU A 540 16.82 -13.09 -23.40
N LEU A 541 15.60 -13.19 -23.94
CA LEU A 541 15.35 -13.20 -25.38
C LEU A 541 15.53 -11.82 -26.01
N PHE A 542 15.11 -10.77 -25.31
CA PHE A 542 15.17 -9.39 -25.78
C PHE A 542 15.81 -8.48 -24.71
N PRO A 543 17.15 -8.43 -24.62
CA PRO A 543 17.81 -7.62 -23.59
C PRO A 543 17.42 -6.14 -23.65
N LEU A 544 17.09 -5.57 -22.49
CA LEU A 544 16.89 -4.13 -22.36
C LEU A 544 18.25 -3.43 -22.47
N LYS A 545 18.42 -2.59 -23.49
CA LYS A 545 19.66 -1.83 -23.70
C LYS A 545 19.39 -0.36 -23.38
N HIS A 546 19.96 0.12 -22.28
CA HIS A 546 19.93 1.53 -21.93
C HIS A 546 21.22 1.89 -21.19
N GLU A 547 21.81 3.04 -21.48
CA GLU A 547 23.11 3.45 -20.93
C GLU A 547 23.09 3.62 -19.40
N LYS A 548 21.92 4.00 -18.86
CA LYS A 548 21.65 4.15 -17.43
C LYS A 548 21.02 2.91 -16.77
N LEU A 549 20.94 1.77 -17.47
CA LEU A 549 20.44 0.54 -16.88
C LEU A 549 21.39 0.09 -15.74
N ALA A 550 20.82 -0.19 -14.57
CA ALA A 550 21.57 -0.61 -13.38
C ALA A 550 22.67 0.39 -12.95
N LYS A 551 22.40 1.70 -13.07
CA LYS A 551 23.26 2.78 -12.59
C LYS A 551 22.51 3.67 -11.60
N ASN A 552 23.24 4.20 -10.63
CA ASN A 552 22.77 5.26 -9.75
C ASN A 552 23.01 6.61 -10.42
N ASP A 553 22.29 7.64 -9.97
CA ASP A 553 22.64 9.01 -10.31
C ASP A 553 24.02 9.36 -9.75
N PRO A 554 24.79 10.26 -10.41
CA PRO A 554 26.08 10.71 -9.91
C PRO A 554 25.96 11.73 -8.77
N VAL A 555 24.82 12.40 -8.64
CA VAL A 555 24.56 13.46 -7.66
C VAL A 555 23.21 13.21 -6.98
N ASP A 556 23.11 13.54 -5.69
CA ASP A 556 21.85 13.57 -4.94
C ASP A 556 21.02 14.80 -5.33
N TYR A 557 20.42 14.76 -6.52
CA TYR A 557 19.66 15.85 -7.11
C TYR A 557 18.46 16.34 -6.26
N PHE A 558 17.96 15.49 -5.36
CA PHE A 558 16.81 15.79 -4.51
C PHE A 558 17.22 16.21 -3.09
N ASN A 559 18.52 16.26 -2.80
CA ASN A 559 19.08 16.53 -1.48
C ASN A 559 18.42 15.65 -0.38
N CYS A 560 18.15 14.38 -0.69
CA CYS A 560 17.35 13.52 0.17
C CYS A 560 18.16 12.56 1.04
N PHE A 561 19.42 12.29 0.68
CA PHE A 561 20.27 11.28 1.32
C PHE A 561 21.15 11.88 2.42
N THR A 562 21.53 11.10 3.42
CA THR A 562 22.61 11.51 4.34
C THR A 562 23.99 11.41 3.64
N PRO A 563 25.05 12.05 4.15
CA PRO A 563 26.40 11.88 3.60
C PRO A 563 26.86 10.42 3.53
N GLU A 564 26.48 9.60 4.52
CA GLU A 564 26.79 8.17 4.55
C GLU A 564 26.02 7.41 3.46
N GLU A 565 24.74 7.75 3.24
CA GLU A 565 23.93 7.16 2.17
C GLU A 565 24.47 7.54 0.79
N CYS A 566 24.86 8.79 0.58
CA CYS A 566 25.54 9.24 -0.64
C CYS A 566 26.81 8.42 -0.90
N ALA A 567 27.66 8.23 0.11
CA ALA A 567 28.88 7.43 -0.01
C ALA A 567 28.58 5.96 -0.37
N GLN A 568 27.55 5.36 0.22
CA GLN A 568 27.11 3.99 -0.09
C GLN A 568 26.56 3.85 -1.51
N LEU A 569 25.89 4.89 -2.02
CA LEU A 569 25.31 4.92 -3.36
C LEU A 569 26.32 5.36 -4.43
N GLY A 570 27.49 5.87 -4.03
CA GLY A 570 28.47 6.47 -4.94
C GLY A 570 28.00 7.79 -5.55
N MET A 571 27.21 8.55 -4.78
CA MET A 571 26.65 9.85 -5.17
C MET A 571 27.45 10.99 -4.54
N LEU A 572 27.58 12.09 -5.27
CA LEU A 572 27.99 13.38 -4.72
C LEU A 572 26.82 14.03 -3.98
N LYS A 573 27.10 14.64 -2.83
CA LYS A 573 26.10 15.43 -2.13
C LYS A 573 25.86 16.74 -2.87
N TYR A 574 24.60 17.12 -2.98
CA TYR A 574 24.22 18.41 -3.53
C TYR A 574 24.71 19.55 -2.62
N ASP A 575 25.48 20.49 -3.19
CA ASP A 575 26.12 21.59 -2.45
C ASP A 575 25.32 22.90 -2.48
N GLY A 576 24.18 22.94 -3.16
CA GLY A 576 23.34 24.13 -3.30
C GLY A 576 23.84 25.16 -4.31
N ASN A 577 25.03 24.98 -4.89
CA ASN A 577 25.64 25.90 -5.87
C ASN A 577 25.43 25.46 -7.33
N LEU A 578 25.14 24.18 -7.55
CA LEU A 578 24.61 23.69 -8.82
C LEU A 578 23.12 23.93 -8.85
N ASP A 579 22.57 24.65 -9.81
CA ASP A 579 21.12 24.64 -9.96
C ASP A 579 20.71 23.31 -10.60
N VAL A 580 20.32 22.30 -9.80
CA VAL A 580 19.81 21.02 -10.35
C VAL A 580 18.64 21.25 -11.30
N TYR A 581 17.86 22.29 -11.03
CA TYR A 581 16.73 22.68 -11.86
C TYR A 581 17.24 23.09 -13.24
N GLN A 582 18.39 23.74 -13.35
CA GLN A 582 19.07 23.96 -14.64
C GLN A 582 19.58 22.68 -15.31
N PHE A 583 19.75 21.51 -14.67
CA PHE A 583 20.16 20.27 -15.38
C PHE A 583 18.98 19.44 -15.88
N ILE A 584 17.82 19.57 -15.22
CA ILE A 584 16.53 19.06 -15.70
C ILE A 584 15.96 19.99 -16.78
N ASP A 585 16.32 21.28 -16.72
CA ASP A 585 15.92 22.36 -17.64
C ASP A 585 17.06 22.83 -18.58
N ALA A 586 18.20 22.13 -18.61
CA ALA A 586 19.39 22.55 -19.39
C ALA A 586 19.19 22.26 -20.87
N GLN A 587 19.13 23.36 -21.62
CA GLN A 587 19.48 23.52 -23.03
C GLN A 587 20.40 22.43 -23.58
N ASN A 588 20.11 21.99 -24.81
CA ASN A 588 21.15 21.46 -25.68
C ASN A 588 21.90 22.70 -26.07
N ILE A 589 23.06 22.92 -25.47
CA ILE A 589 24.03 23.77 -26.13
C ILE A 589 24.71 22.89 -27.20
N ASP A 590 24.00 22.64 -28.29
CA ASP A 590 24.67 22.29 -29.54
C ASP A 590 25.28 23.60 -30.06
N GLY A 591 26.52 23.91 -29.66
CA GLY A 591 27.32 24.98 -30.27
C GLY A 591 27.95 26.07 -29.39
N VAL A 592 28.19 25.87 -28.09
CA VAL A 592 29.14 26.75 -27.35
C VAL A 592 30.48 26.04 -27.27
N ASP A 593 31.45 26.70 -27.88
CA ASP A 593 32.87 26.37 -27.82
C ASP A 593 33.31 26.35 -26.35
N THR A 594 33.68 25.18 -25.84
CA THR A 594 34.02 24.97 -24.42
C THR A 594 35.22 25.79 -23.95
N ASP A 595 35.96 26.43 -24.86
CA ASP A 595 37.07 27.33 -24.58
C ASP A 595 36.65 28.75 -24.13
N SER A 596 35.39 29.15 -24.33
CA SER A 596 34.94 30.50 -23.94
C SER A 596 34.53 30.63 -22.47
N LEU A 597 34.19 29.51 -21.80
CA LEU A 597 33.77 29.51 -20.39
C LEU A 597 34.93 29.44 -19.39
N THR A 598 36.13 29.09 -19.85
CA THR A 598 37.37 29.13 -19.05
C THR A 598 37.98 30.52 -18.98
N GLN A 599 37.76 31.40 -19.96
CA GLN A 599 38.38 32.73 -19.96
C GLN A 599 37.63 33.79 -19.14
N GLU A 600 36.31 33.71 -18.99
CA GLU A 600 35.55 34.75 -18.26
C GLU A 600 35.57 34.61 -16.72
N LYS A 601 35.93 33.44 -16.19
CA LYS A 601 36.06 33.24 -14.73
C LYS A 601 37.48 33.39 -14.19
N VAL A 602 38.52 33.27 -15.02
CA VAL A 602 39.91 33.49 -14.56
C VAL A 602 40.26 34.99 -14.48
N VAL A 603 39.57 35.87 -15.21
CA VAL A 603 39.90 37.31 -15.23
C VAL A 603 39.23 38.12 -14.10
N LYS A 604 38.26 37.56 -13.38
CA LYS A 604 37.55 38.28 -12.29
C LYS A 604 38.04 37.98 -10.86
N GLU A 605 38.92 37.00 -10.67
CA GLU A 605 39.57 36.73 -9.37
C GLU A 605 40.98 37.33 -9.23
N GLU A 606 41.51 38.01 -10.27
CA GLU A 606 42.79 38.76 -10.18
C GLU A 606 42.63 40.28 -10.00
N LYS A 607 41.41 40.79 -9.83
CA LYS A 607 41.16 42.20 -9.46
C LYS A 607 40.00 42.35 -8.48
N SER A 608 40.19 41.95 -7.23
CA SER A 608 39.58 42.61 -6.06
C SER A 608 40.41 42.35 -4.81
#